data_AF-A0A9P5CYH1-F1
#
_entry.id   AF-A0A9P5CYH1-F1
#
_cell.length_a   1.000
_cell.length_b   1.000
_cell.length_c   1.000
_cell.angle_alpha   90.00
_cell.angle_beta   90.00
_cell.angle_gamma   90.00
#
_symmetry.space_group_name_H-M   'P 1'
#
loop_
_entity.id
_entity.type
_entity.pdbx_description
1 polymer ?
#
loop_
_entity_poly.entity_id
_entity_poly.type
_entity_poly.pdbx_seq_one_letter_code
_entity_poly.pdbx_strand_id
1 'polypeptide(L)' 'MENPALEIKDVIRILTTGSPPEQEASLKSYFTSDAAFYHPFCRVPSFPVGSVPFAPIRT' A
#
# COMPACT_ATOMS: atom_id res chain seq x y z
N MET A 1 1.83 6.43 13.72
CA MET A 1 2.36 5.16 14.25
C MET A 1 3.15 5.55 15.48
N GLU A 2 2.56 5.38 16.67
CA GLU A 2 3.13 5.85 17.94
C GLU A 2 4.08 4.79 18.54
N ASN A 3 3.77 3.50 18.35
CA ASN A 3 4.60 2.35 18.67
C ASN A 3 4.69 1.39 17.46
N PRO A 4 5.62 1.64 16.52
CA PRO A 4 5.71 0.90 15.27
C PRO A 4 5.89 -0.61 15.44
N ALA A 5 6.62 -1.04 16.48
CA ALA A 5 6.91 -2.45 16.71
C ALA A 5 5.64 -3.26 17.05
N LEU A 6 4.67 -2.64 17.72
CA LEU A 6 3.40 -3.27 18.04
C LEU A 6 2.38 -3.13 16.90
N GLU A 7 2.35 -1.96 16.27
CA GLU A 7 1.33 -1.62 15.26
C GLU A 7 1.55 -2.30 13.90
N ILE A 8 2.80 -2.59 13.52
CA ILE A 8 3.11 -3.12 12.17
C ILE A 8 2.37 -4.41 11.85
N LYS A 9 2.18 -5.29 12.84
CA LYS A 9 1.45 -6.55 12.65
C LYS A 9 0.01 -6.30 12.21
N ASP A 10 -0.65 -5.30 12.79
CA ASP A 10 -2.02 -4.96 12.45
C ASP A 10 -2.11 -4.28 11.08
N VAL A 11 -1.15 -3.41 10.75
CA VAL A 11 -1.07 -2.81 9.40
C VAL A 11 -0.96 -3.91 8.33
N ILE A 12 -0.04 -4.87 8.50
CA ILE A 12 0.13 -5.98 7.54
C ILE A 12 -1.12 -6.87 7.49
N ARG A 13 -1.75 -7.12 8.64
CA ARG A 13 -3.00 -7.89 8.70
C ARG A 13 -4.12 -7.20 7.90
N ILE A 14 -4.33 -5.90 8.09
CA ILE A 14 -5.36 -5.16 7.34
C ILE A 14 -5.06 -5.19 5.84
N LEU A 15 -3.81 -4.99 5.44
CA LEU A 15 -3.41 -5.02 4.03
C LEU A 15 -3.64 -6.38 3.35
N THR A 16 -3.53 -7.48 4.10
CA THR A 16 -3.62 -8.84 3.53
C THR A 16 -5.00 -9.48 3.69
N THR A 17 -5.79 -9.05 4.67
CA THR A 17 -7.09 -9.69 4.98
C THR A 17 -8.26 -8.72 5.12
N GLY A 18 -8.04 -7.40 5.06
CA GLY A 18 -9.09 -6.39 5.16
C GLY A 18 -9.96 -6.28 3.91
N SER A 19 -11.07 -5.56 4.02
CA SER A 19 -11.89 -5.20 2.85
C SER A 19 -11.15 -4.21 1.93
N PRO A 20 -11.52 -4.09 0.64
CA PRO A 20 -10.83 -3.16 -0.27
C PRO A 20 -10.76 -1.71 0.23
N PRO A 21 -11.81 -1.12 0.85
CA PRO A 21 -11.71 0.23 1.42
C PRO A 21 -10.74 0.33 2.61
N GLU A 22 -10.69 -0.67 3.49
CA GLU A 22 -9.79 -0.69 4.64
C GLU A 22 -8.32 -0.84 4.22
N GLN A 23 -8.08 -1.66 3.19
CA GLN A 23 -6.78 -1.79 2.55
C GLN A 23 -6.34 -0.47 1.92
N GLU A 24 -7.23 0.18 1.15
CA GLU A 24 -6.94 1.48 0.54
C GLU A 24 -6.65 2.56 1.60
N ALA A 25 -7.43 2.60 2.67
CA ALA A 25 -7.21 3.53 3.78
C ALA A 25 -5.85 3.27 4.46
N SER A 26 -5.50 2.01 4.73
CA SER A 26 -4.20 1.67 5.32
C SER A 26 -3.03 2.06 4.43
N LEU A 27 -3.14 1.86 3.11
CA LEU A 27 -2.12 2.32 2.16
C LEU A 27 -1.96 3.84 2.23
N LYS A 28 -3.07 4.59 2.21
CA LYS A 28 -3.03 6.07 2.29
C LYS A 28 -2.49 6.61 3.60
N SER A 29 -2.72 5.90 4.72
CA SER A 29 -2.28 6.35 6.04
C SER A 29 -0.82 6.03 6.33
N TYR A 30 -0.28 4.92 5.80
CA TYR A 30 1.03 4.40 6.22
C TYR A 30 2.07 4.30 5.11
N PHE A 31 1.70 4.46 3.83
CA PHE A 31 2.63 4.38 2.71
C PHE A 31 2.74 5.72 2.00
N THR A 32 3.95 6.05 1.56
CA THR A 32 4.22 7.21 0.71
C THR A 32 3.88 6.91 -0.74
N SER A 33 3.60 7.94 -1.53
CA SER A 33 3.23 7.77 -2.95
C SER A 33 4.36 7.19 -3.82
N ASP A 34 5.60 7.26 -3.35
CA ASP A 34 6.81 6.70 -3.96
C ASP A 34 7.22 5.35 -3.34
N ALA A 35 6.39 4.75 -2.48
CA ALA A 35 6.67 3.46 -1.89
C ALA A 35 6.76 2.38 -2.98
N ALA A 36 7.79 1.54 -2.88
CA ALA A 36 8.04 0.42 -3.79
C ALA A 36 8.47 -0.82 -3.00
N PHE A 37 8.05 -2.00 -3.46
CA PHE A 37 8.41 -3.29 -2.88
C PHE A 37 9.40 -4.02 -3.78
N TYR A 38 10.58 -4.33 -3.25
CA TYR A 38 11.62 -5.06 -3.98
C TYR A 38 11.97 -6.35 -3.25
N HIS A 39 11.46 -7.47 -3.77
CA HIS A 39 11.87 -8.82 -3.42
C HIS A 39 12.52 -9.47 -4.65
N PRO A 40 13.50 -10.39 -4.49
CA PRO A 40 14.14 -11.07 -5.62
C PRO A 40 13.17 -11.67 -6.65
N PHE A 41 12.01 -12.17 -6.20
CA PHE A 41 10.98 -12.76 -7.07
C PHE A 41 9.77 -11.85 -7.37
N CYS A 42 9.64 -10.70 -6.68
CA CYS A 42 8.48 -9.82 -6.85
C CYS A 42 8.91 -8.36 -6.72
N ARG A 43 8.66 -7.57 -7.77
CA ARG A 43 8.92 -6.13 -7.76
C ARG A 43 7.61 -5.40 -8.00
N VAL A 44 7.24 -4.54 -7.07
CA VAL A 44 6.12 -3.62 -7.19
C VAL A 44 6.70 -2.21 -7.11
N PRO A 45 7.09 -1.61 -8.26
CA PRO A 45 7.59 -0.25 -8.26
C PRO A 45 6.49 0.73 -7.86
N SER A 46 6.87 1.92 -7.42
CA SER A 46 5.92 3.03 -7.31
C SER A 46 5.41 3.39 -8.71
N PHE A 47 4.10 3.54 -8.87
CA PHE A 47 3.48 3.88 -10.14
C PHE A 47 3.06 5.35 -10.14
N PRO A 48 3.57 6.19 -11.06
CA PRO A 48 3.00 7.50 -11.29
C PRO A 48 1.50 7.40 -11.62
N VAL A 49 0.71 8.37 -11.20
CA VAL A 49 -0.72 8.44 -11.55
C VAL A 49 -0.85 8.37 -13.08
N GLY A 50 -1.70 7.46 -13.57
CA GLY A 50 -1.91 7.24 -15.00
C GLY A 50 -0.92 6.30 -15.70
N SER A 51 0.06 5.75 -14.99
CA SER A 51 1.03 4.80 -15.57
C SER A 51 0.52 3.34 -15.67
N VAL A 52 -0.54 2.99 -14.94
CA VAL A 52 -1.16 1.65 -14.99
C VAL A 52 -2.29 1.67 -16.02
N PRO A 53 -2.19 0.90 -17.12
CA PRO A 53 -3.25 0.84 -18.13
C PRO A 53 -4.58 0.40 -17.51
N PHE A 54 -5.67 1.08 -17.88
CA PHE A 54 -7.04 0.81 -17.42
C PHE A 54 -7.30 1.04 -15.91
N ALA A 55 -6.32 1.53 -15.15
CA ALA A 55 -6.57 1.99 -13.79
C ALA A 55 -7.40 3.29 -13.83
N PRO A 56 -8.42 3.43 -12.98
CA PRO A 56 -9.20 4.66 -12.91
C PRO A 56 -8.29 5.82 -12.47
N ILE A 57 -8.31 6.91 -13.24
CA ILE A 57 -7.67 8.16 -12.84
C ILE A 57 -8.49 8.71 -11.66
N ARG A 58 -7.99 8.55 -10.43
CA ARG A 58 -8.60 9.16 -9.25
C ARG A 58 -8.06 10.59 -9.14
N THR A 59 -8.92 11.56 -9.48
CA THR A 59 -8.75 13.00 -9.25
C THR A 59 -8.79 13.35 -7.78
#